data_AF-A0A7C4DP27-F1
#
_entry.id   AF-A0A7C4DP27-F1
#
_cell.length_a   1.000
_cell.length_b   1.000
_cell.length_c   1.000
_cell.angle_alpha   90.00
_cell.angle_beta   90.00
_cell.angle_gamma   90.00
#
_symmetry.space_group_name_H-M   'P 1'
#
loop_
_entity.id
_entity.type
_entity.pdbx_description
1 polymer ?
#
loop_
_entity_poly.entity_id
_entity_poly.type
_entity_poly.pdbx_seq_one_letter_code
_entity_poly.pdbx_strand_id
1 'polypeptide(L)'
;MDRDSSGIVVMTAERAIAERIRLVLAMDERYSPMRVCANMVELIEQIERQPPVAAIVDIDPQPQRRLAELDPIIVRFPDTRFVLLSATPQPELLVEAIQIGARNLLGKDVIGTQLTQVLGRLVPAGATGPRARGSMITVLSASGGCGATTVAINLASEMDAAGVGGTLLVDLDLATGGIALALGLRGQYGIADVLAHGVGADPELIRSSAVAAADMAVLLSPASVRFAEPP
;
A
#
# COMPACT_ATOMS: atom_id res chain seq x y z
N MET A 1 -17.81 12.45 19.77
CA MET A 1 -16.69 12.87 20.64
C MET A 1 -15.46 12.14 20.14
N ASP A 2 -14.66 12.89 19.38
CA ASP A 2 -13.33 12.67 18.77
C ASP A 2 -12.81 11.25 18.59
N ARG A 3 -12.79 10.78 17.33
CA ARG A 3 -11.88 9.71 16.89
C ARG A 3 -11.31 10.02 15.51
N ASP A 4 -10.00 10.27 15.50
CA ASP A 4 -9.04 10.01 14.42
C ASP A 4 -9.22 10.68 13.05
N SER A 5 -9.19 12.01 13.02
CA SER A 5 -8.67 12.68 11.81
C SER A 5 -7.15 12.46 11.74
N SER A 6 -6.73 11.39 11.06
CA SER A 6 -5.31 11.19 10.72
C SER A 6 -4.88 12.32 9.77
N GLY A 7 -4.23 13.34 10.33
CA GLY A 7 -3.75 14.49 9.57
C GLY A 7 -2.50 14.21 8.75
N ILE A 8 -1.85 15.28 8.29
CA ILE A 8 -0.56 15.22 7.56
C ILE A 8 0.56 15.78 8.43
N VAL A 9 1.75 15.20 8.31
CA VAL A 9 2.99 15.79 8.85
C VAL A 9 3.83 16.33 7.71
N VAL A 10 4.35 17.53 7.85
CA VAL A 10 5.23 18.19 6.88
C VAL A 10 6.58 18.47 7.54
N MET A 11 7.64 17.81 7.06
CA MET A 11 9.01 18.11 7.48
C MET A 11 9.63 19.09 6.49
N THR A 12 9.88 20.33 6.90
CA THR A 12 10.63 21.31 6.10
C THR A 12 11.27 22.37 7.00
N ALA A 13 12.47 22.80 6.64
CA ALA A 13 13.13 23.95 7.28
C ALA A 13 12.65 25.29 6.68
N GLU A 14 12.01 25.27 5.51
CA GLU A 14 11.57 26.46 4.80
C GLU A 14 10.13 26.85 5.16
N ARG A 15 9.97 27.94 5.91
CA ARG A 15 8.63 28.45 6.29
C ARG A 15 7.73 28.73 5.09
N ALA A 16 8.30 29.20 3.98
CA ALA A 16 7.55 29.47 2.75
C ALA A 16 6.95 28.21 2.13
N ILE A 17 7.62 27.06 2.23
CA ILE A 17 7.13 25.78 1.73
C ILE A 17 5.99 25.28 2.63
N ALA A 18 6.16 25.36 3.96
CA ALA A 18 5.12 24.98 4.90
C ALA A 18 3.82 25.78 4.69
N GLU A 19 3.90 27.10 4.52
CA GLU A 19 2.73 27.95 4.26
C GLU A 19 2.07 27.67 2.91
N ARG A 20 2.87 27.40 1.87
CA ARG A 20 2.34 27.02 0.55
C ARG A 20 1.55 25.72 0.61
N ILE A 21 2.09 24.71 1.30
CA ILE A 21 1.40 23.43 1.51
C ILE A 21 0.14 23.65 2.33
N ARG A 22 0.20 24.45 3.40
CA ARG A 22 -0.97 24.77 4.23
C ARG A 22 -2.09 25.40 3.39
N LEU A 23 -1.77 26.37 2.52
CA LEU A 23 -2.76 27.00 1.64
C LEU A 23 -3.42 26.00 0.68
N VAL A 24 -2.62 25.11 0.08
CA VAL A 24 -3.11 24.09 -0.88
C VAL A 24 -4.02 23.06 -0.20
N LEU A 25 -3.72 22.70 1.05
CA LEU A 25 -4.45 21.68 1.79
C LEU A 25 -5.57 22.22 2.69
N ALA A 26 -5.65 23.55 2.87
CA ALA A 26 -6.63 24.19 3.77
C ALA A 26 -8.10 23.90 3.42
N MET A 27 -8.38 23.63 2.16
CA MET A 27 -9.74 23.41 1.65
C MET A 27 -10.23 21.96 1.81
N ASP A 28 -9.37 21.04 2.25
CA ASP A 28 -9.68 19.62 2.34
C ASP A 28 -9.45 19.08 3.75
N GLU A 29 -10.55 18.87 4.48
CA GLU A 29 -10.52 18.44 5.89
C GLU A 29 -9.81 17.10 6.10
N ARG A 30 -9.70 16.27 5.05
CA ARG A 30 -8.97 14.98 5.10
C ARG A 30 -7.50 15.15 5.47
N TYR A 31 -6.94 16.33 5.26
CA TYR A 31 -5.54 16.64 5.52
C TYR A 31 -5.34 17.43 6.83
N SER A 32 -6.43 17.66 7.58
CA SER A 32 -6.42 18.34 8.88
C SER A 32 -6.33 17.32 10.03
N PRO A 33 -5.51 17.56 11.08
CA PRO A 33 -4.62 18.70 11.24
C PRO A 33 -3.31 18.55 10.43
N MET A 34 -2.84 19.65 9.84
CA MET A 34 -1.48 19.73 9.28
C MET A 34 -0.49 20.11 10.39
N ARG A 35 0.44 19.20 10.66
CA ARG A 35 1.55 19.40 11.60
C ARG A 35 2.84 19.66 10.83
N VAL A 36 3.71 20.48 11.39
CA VAL A 36 5.01 20.82 10.78
C VAL A 36 6.12 20.44 11.75
N CYS A 37 7.21 19.89 11.23
CA CYS A 37 8.44 19.62 11.96
C CYS A 37 9.65 20.10 11.16
N ALA A 38 10.76 20.36 11.85
CA ALA A 38 11.98 20.88 11.24
C ALA A 38 13.01 19.80 10.91
N ASN A 39 12.92 18.64 11.56
CA ASN A 39 13.95 17.60 11.49
C ASN A 39 13.36 16.19 11.61
N MET A 40 14.23 15.21 11.38
CA MET A 40 13.86 13.79 11.33
C MET A 40 13.43 13.23 12.69
N VAL A 41 14.02 13.73 13.78
CA VAL A 41 13.68 13.30 15.14
C VAL A 41 12.24 13.70 15.46
N GLU A 42 11.90 14.96 15.22
CA GLU A 42 10.53 15.46 15.37
C GLU A 42 9.54 14.77 14.42
N LEU A 43 9.96 14.42 13.20
CA LEU A 43 9.14 13.65 12.27
C LEU A 43 8.75 12.29 12.88
N ILE A 44 9.73 11.56 13.43
CA ILE A 44 9.51 10.27 14.09
C ILE A 44 8.58 10.44 15.29
N GLU A 45 8.87 11.39 16.18
CA GLU A 45 8.04 11.65 17.36
C GLU A 45 6.59 11.99 16.99
N GLN A 46 6.39 12.79 15.93
CA GLN A 46 5.04 13.15 15.48
C GLN A 46 4.30 11.96 14.85
N ILE A 47 4.99 11.11 14.09
CA ILE A 47 4.39 9.90 13.52
C ILE A 47 4.02 8.91 14.63
N GLU A 48 4.90 8.68 15.61
CA GLU A 48 4.66 7.80 16.75
C GLU A 48 3.52 8.30 17.63
N ARG A 49 3.47 9.61 17.90
CA ARG A 49 2.42 10.22 18.73
C ARG A 49 1.05 10.11 18.08
N GLN A 50 0.98 10.30 16.76
CA GLN A 50 -0.27 10.22 16.01
C GLN A 50 0.03 9.90 14.54
N PRO A 51 -0.26 8.67 14.07
CA PRO A 51 0.11 8.23 12.74
C PRO A 51 -0.65 9.03 11.66
N PRO A 52 0.06 9.76 10.79
CA PRO A 52 -0.55 10.54 9.73
C PRO A 52 -0.96 9.67 8.54
N VAL A 53 -1.90 10.15 7.72
CA VAL A 53 -2.21 9.49 6.43
C VAL A 53 -1.08 9.64 5.41
N ALA A 54 -0.33 10.75 5.51
CA ALA A 54 0.81 11.06 4.66
C ALA A 54 1.84 11.92 5.42
N ALA A 55 3.11 11.72 5.09
CA ALA A 55 4.22 12.56 5.51
C ALA A 55 4.84 13.22 4.28
N ILE A 56 4.85 14.56 4.25
CA ILE A 56 5.50 15.34 3.19
C ILE A 56 6.87 15.74 3.70
N VAL A 57 7.93 15.38 2.98
CA VAL A 57 9.30 15.52 3.48
C VAL A 57 10.15 16.30 2.48
N ASP A 58 10.62 17.46 2.91
CA ASP A 58 11.60 18.26 2.18
C ASP A 58 13.00 17.66 2.33
N ILE A 59 13.56 17.21 1.20
CA ILE A 59 14.86 16.52 1.16
C ILE A 59 16.03 17.46 0.82
N ASP A 60 15.78 18.74 0.57
CA ASP A 60 16.84 19.70 0.35
C ASP A 60 17.47 20.19 1.67
N PRO A 61 18.71 20.73 1.65
CA PRO A 61 19.60 20.88 0.48
C PRO A 61 20.46 19.64 0.16
N GLN A 62 20.29 18.54 0.90
CA GLN A 62 21.13 17.33 0.77
C GLN A 62 20.28 16.09 0.45
N PRO A 63 19.71 15.99 -0.77
CA PRO A 63 18.73 14.96 -1.10
C PRO A 63 19.23 13.53 -0.87
N GLN A 64 20.44 13.20 -1.31
CA GLN A 64 20.99 11.84 -1.15
C GLN A 64 21.16 11.46 0.33
N ARG A 65 21.66 12.39 1.15
CA ARG A 65 21.79 12.16 2.60
C ARG A 65 20.43 12.00 3.26
N ARG A 66 19.46 12.84 2.89
CA ARG A 66 18.10 12.78 3.43
C ARG A 66 17.39 11.48 3.06
N LEU A 67 17.58 10.98 1.83
CA LEU A 67 17.08 9.66 1.43
C LEU A 67 17.67 8.54 2.28
N ALA A 68 18.98 8.54 2.52
CA ALA A 68 19.63 7.54 3.38
C ALA A 68 19.14 7.60 4.83
N GLU A 69 18.84 8.79 5.35
CA GLU A 69 18.25 8.97 6.69
C GLU A 69 16.76 8.56 6.73
N LEU A 70 16.03 8.71 5.62
CA LEU A 70 14.61 8.36 5.52
C LEU A 70 14.35 6.87 5.31
N ASP A 71 15.24 6.15 4.63
CA ASP A 71 15.09 4.72 4.35
C ASP A 71 14.66 3.89 5.58
N PRO A 72 15.39 3.92 6.73
CA PRO A 72 14.98 3.17 7.92
C PRO A 72 13.64 3.66 8.52
N ILE A 73 13.25 4.91 8.28
CA ILE A 73 12.01 5.51 8.79
C ILE A 73 10.82 5.03 7.96
N ILE A 74 10.96 5.00 6.63
CA ILE A 74 9.92 4.51 5.74
C ILE A 74 9.64 3.03 6.01
N VAL A 75 10.69 2.23 6.24
CA VAL A 75 10.57 0.82 6.65
C VAL A 75 9.86 0.69 8.00
N ARG A 76 10.17 1.57 8.96
CA ARG A 76 9.58 1.56 10.32
C ARG A 76 8.10 1.97 10.34
N PHE A 77 7.68 2.85 9.43
CA PHE A 77 6.31 3.38 9.38
C PHE A 77 5.62 3.05 8.06
N PRO A 78 5.40 1.77 7.75
CA PRO A 78 4.96 1.32 6.42
C PRO A 78 3.55 1.78 6.05
N ASP A 79 2.73 2.21 7.02
CA ASP A 79 1.38 2.72 6.79
C ASP A 79 1.33 4.24 6.53
N THR A 80 2.44 4.94 6.79
CA THR A 80 2.58 6.36 6.44
C THR A 80 2.99 6.47 4.97
N ARG A 81 2.29 7.34 4.23
CA ARG A 81 2.61 7.59 2.81
C ARG A 81 3.60 8.73 2.71
N PHE A 82 4.86 8.41 2.42
CA PHE A 82 5.90 9.41 2.27
C PHE A 82 5.87 10.04 0.86
N VAL A 83 5.76 11.36 0.80
CA VAL A 83 5.86 12.17 -0.42
C VAL A 83 7.03 13.13 -0.25
N LEU A 84 8.01 13.07 -1.14
CA LEU A 84 9.21 13.87 -1.02
C LEU A 84 9.10 15.16 -1.83
N LEU A 85 9.74 16.22 -1.35
CA LEU A 85 9.86 17.51 -2.04
C LEU A 85 11.34 17.81 -2.30
N SER A 86 11.67 18.17 -3.53
CA SER A 86 13.00 18.66 -3.90
C SER A 86 12.90 19.88 -4.82
N ALA A 87 13.88 20.78 -4.73
CA ALA A 87 14.08 21.88 -5.65
C ALA A 87 14.45 21.40 -7.05
N THR A 88 15.13 20.26 -7.16
CA THR A 88 15.60 19.67 -8.43
C THR A 88 15.19 18.19 -8.52
N PRO A 89 13.92 17.89 -8.81
CA PRO A 89 13.43 16.51 -8.94
C PRO A 89 13.94 15.88 -10.26
N GLN A 90 15.14 15.32 -10.23
CA GLN A 90 15.72 14.59 -11.37
C GLN A 90 15.22 13.13 -11.43
N PRO A 91 15.16 12.50 -12.62
CA PRO A 91 14.71 11.13 -12.78
C PRO A 91 15.45 10.12 -11.89
N GLU A 92 16.76 10.30 -11.71
CA GLU A 92 17.61 9.45 -10.89
C GLU A 92 17.17 9.52 -9.41
N LEU A 93 16.93 10.73 -8.91
CA LEU A 93 16.47 10.96 -7.55
C LEU A 93 15.05 10.41 -7.31
N LEU A 94 14.18 10.46 -8.32
CA LEU A 94 12.85 9.83 -8.26
C LEU A 94 12.96 8.31 -8.11
N VAL A 95 13.84 7.67 -8.88
CA VAL A 95 14.06 6.22 -8.79
C VAL A 95 14.59 5.83 -7.40
N GLU A 96 15.59 6.55 -6.89
CA GLU A 96 16.14 6.33 -5.54
C GLU A 96 15.06 6.51 -4.44
N ALA A 97 14.24 7.57 -4.55
CA ALA A 97 13.13 7.80 -3.63
C ALA A 97 12.11 6.65 -3.62
N ILE A 98 11.76 6.13 -4.80
CA ILE A 98 10.83 5.00 -4.93
C ILE A 98 11.44 3.73 -4.35
N GLN A 99 12.74 3.48 -4.55
CA GLN A 99 13.43 2.30 -4.04
C GLN A 99 13.40 2.21 -2.51
N ILE A 100 13.50 3.34 -1.81
CA ILE A 100 13.36 3.38 -0.34
C ILE A 100 11.89 3.38 0.14
N GLY A 101 10.93 3.27 -0.79
CA GLY A 101 9.50 3.15 -0.50
C GLY A 101 8.72 4.46 -0.47
N ALA A 102 9.30 5.60 -0.89
CA ALA A 102 8.53 6.82 -1.07
C ALA A 102 7.47 6.64 -2.16
N ARG A 103 6.30 7.27 -1.99
CA ARG A 103 5.17 7.15 -2.89
C ARG A 103 5.22 8.14 -4.06
N ASN A 104 5.96 9.23 -3.91
CA ASN A 104 6.17 10.22 -4.95
C ASN A 104 7.33 11.17 -4.60
N LEU A 105 7.88 11.85 -5.61
CA LEU A 105 8.81 12.96 -5.50
C LEU A 105 8.27 14.14 -6.32
N LEU A 106 8.10 15.29 -5.70
CA LEU A 106 7.56 16.50 -6.33
C LEU A 106 8.57 17.65 -6.31
N GLY A 107 8.51 18.47 -7.36
CA GLY A 107 9.18 19.76 -7.41
C GLY A 107 8.55 20.77 -6.46
N LYS A 108 9.37 21.57 -5.78
CA LYS A 108 8.89 22.66 -4.91
C LYS A 108 8.09 23.75 -5.64
N ASP A 109 8.34 23.91 -6.93
CA ASP A 109 7.67 24.84 -7.85
C ASP A 109 6.24 24.40 -8.19
N VAL A 110 5.97 23.10 -8.26
CA VAL A 110 4.67 22.53 -8.62
C VAL A 110 3.77 22.17 -7.41
N ILE A 111 4.19 22.48 -6.18
CA ILE A 111 3.40 22.23 -4.95
C ILE A 111 1.97 22.78 -5.08
N GLY A 112 1.83 24.01 -5.61
CA GLY A 112 0.55 24.71 -5.72
C GLY A 112 -0.47 24.01 -6.61
N THR A 113 -0.03 23.21 -7.58
CA THR A 113 -0.88 22.65 -8.63
C THR A 113 -0.98 21.13 -8.56
N GLN A 114 0.07 20.43 -8.12
CA GLN A 114 0.15 18.96 -8.20
C GLN A 114 0.00 18.25 -6.86
N LEU A 115 0.24 18.92 -5.73
CA LEU A 115 0.26 18.25 -4.43
C LEU A 115 -1.08 17.58 -4.10
N THR A 116 -2.20 18.29 -4.29
CA THR A 116 -3.56 17.74 -4.04
C THR A 116 -3.87 16.56 -4.95
N GLN A 117 -3.40 16.58 -6.20
CA GLN A 117 -3.59 15.47 -7.14
C GLN A 117 -2.79 14.23 -6.72
N VAL A 118 -1.56 14.42 -6.23
CA VAL A 118 -0.75 13.33 -5.68
C VAL A 118 -1.39 12.77 -4.41
N LEU A 119 -1.74 13.63 -3.44
CA LEU A 119 -2.37 13.20 -2.20
C LEU A 119 -3.75 12.58 -2.42
N GLY A 120 -4.53 13.04 -3.38
CA GLY A 120 -5.84 12.48 -3.70
C GLY A 120 -5.77 11.05 -4.24
N ARG A 121 -4.71 10.71 -5.00
CA ARG A 121 -4.43 9.33 -5.44
C ARG A 121 -3.96 8.44 -4.30
N LEU A 122 -3.20 9.02 -3.37
CA LEU A 122 -2.59 8.31 -2.26
C LEU A 122 -3.57 8.08 -1.10
N VAL A 123 -4.43 9.05 -0.82
CA VAL A 123 -5.41 9.08 0.27
C VAL A 123 -6.82 9.08 -0.35
N PRO A 124 -7.37 7.90 -0.72
CA PRO A 124 -8.70 7.81 -1.30
C PRO A 124 -9.77 8.35 -0.33
N ALA A 125 -10.88 8.86 -0.88
CA ALA A 125 -11.99 9.38 -0.10
C ALA A 125 -12.51 8.33 0.89
N GLY A 126 -12.69 8.71 2.16
CA GLY A 126 -13.10 7.80 3.25
C GLY A 126 -11.96 7.08 3.99
N ALA A 127 -10.69 7.26 3.59
CA ALA A 127 -9.55 6.74 4.35
C ALA A 127 -9.22 7.62 5.57
N THR A 128 -9.98 7.46 6.66
CA THR A 128 -9.65 8.05 7.97
C THR A 128 -8.78 7.06 8.75
N GLY A 129 -7.46 7.20 8.63
CA GLY A 129 -6.51 6.36 9.38
C GLY A 129 -5.45 5.66 8.54
N PRO A 130 -4.37 5.16 9.17
CA PRO A 130 -3.60 4.04 8.63
C PRO A 130 -4.60 2.96 8.22
N ARG A 131 -4.60 2.60 6.94
CA ARG A 131 -5.47 1.54 6.44
C ARG A 131 -5.01 0.28 7.18
N ALA A 132 -5.85 -0.29 8.05
CA ALA A 132 -5.56 -1.58 8.66
C ALA A 132 -5.27 -2.56 7.51
N ARG A 133 -3.98 -2.81 7.27
CA ARG A 133 -3.57 -3.76 6.25
C ARG A 133 -3.97 -5.12 6.78
N GLY A 134 -4.61 -5.93 5.94
CA GLY A 134 -4.65 -7.37 6.20
C GLY A 134 -3.22 -7.89 6.32
N SER A 135 -3.01 -8.90 7.16
CA SER A 135 -1.73 -9.60 7.21
C SER A 135 -1.55 -10.46 5.96
N MET A 136 -0.36 -10.43 5.36
CA MET A 136 -0.01 -11.29 4.23
C MET A 136 0.93 -12.39 4.72
N ILE A 137 0.55 -13.64 4.47
CA ILE A 137 1.38 -14.82 4.77
C ILE A 137 1.67 -15.52 3.45
N THR A 138 2.96 -15.68 3.13
CA THR A 138 3.38 -16.36 1.90
C THR A 138 3.88 -17.77 2.24
N VAL A 139 3.29 -18.78 1.60
CA VAL A 139 3.73 -20.17 1.69
C VAL A 139 4.48 -20.51 0.41
N LEU A 140 5.78 -20.80 0.51
CA LEU A 140 6.61 -21.21 -0.62
C LEU A 140 6.97 -22.69 -0.53
N SER A 141 6.99 -23.37 -1.67
CA SER A 141 7.48 -24.74 -1.79
C SER A 141 9.00 -24.78 -1.74
N ALA A 142 9.57 -25.54 -0.81
CA ALA A 142 11.01 -25.83 -0.80
C ALA A 142 11.40 -26.87 -1.86
N SER A 143 10.47 -27.74 -2.24
CA SER A 143 10.63 -28.76 -3.27
C SER A 143 9.26 -29.20 -3.81
N GLY A 144 9.25 -29.91 -4.94
CA GLY A 144 8.03 -30.50 -5.49
C GLY A 144 7.41 -31.50 -4.52
N GLY A 145 6.10 -31.40 -4.29
CA GLY A 145 5.37 -32.33 -3.42
C GLY A 145 5.61 -32.17 -1.92
N CYS A 146 6.28 -31.10 -1.46
CA CYS A 146 6.52 -30.86 -0.03
C CYS A 146 5.26 -30.47 0.78
N GLY A 147 4.08 -30.43 0.13
CA GLY A 147 2.80 -30.12 0.77
C GLY A 147 2.50 -28.63 0.95
N ALA A 148 3.21 -27.73 0.27
CA ALA A 148 2.97 -26.27 0.40
C ALA A 148 1.52 -25.87 0.13
N THR A 149 0.89 -26.41 -0.92
CA THR A 149 -0.53 -26.20 -1.24
C THR A 149 -1.43 -26.66 -0.08
N THR A 150 -1.16 -27.83 0.47
CA THR A 150 -1.91 -28.37 1.62
C THR A 150 -1.77 -27.47 2.84
N VAL A 151 -0.55 -27.01 3.14
CA VAL A 151 -0.30 -26.08 4.25
C VAL A 151 -1.03 -24.76 4.03
N ALA A 152 -0.98 -24.19 2.83
CA ALA A 152 -1.65 -22.93 2.50
C ALA A 152 -3.18 -23.01 2.68
N ILE A 153 -3.80 -24.09 2.19
CA ILE A 153 -5.24 -24.32 2.32
C ILE A 153 -5.65 -24.47 3.78
N ASN A 154 -4.95 -25.32 4.54
CA ASN A 154 -5.30 -25.55 5.95
C ASN A 154 -5.04 -24.31 6.79
N LEU A 155 -3.95 -23.57 6.54
CA LEU A 155 -3.69 -22.31 7.23
C LEU A 155 -4.80 -21.29 6.98
N ALA A 156 -5.26 -21.14 5.74
CA ALA A 156 -6.36 -20.23 5.41
C ALA A 156 -7.67 -20.65 6.10
N SER A 157 -7.96 -21.95 6.14
CA SER A 157 -9.13 -22.50 6.84
C SER A 157 -9.06 -22.26 8.36
N GLU A 158 -7.90 -22.49 8.98
CA GLU A 158 -7.70 -22.29 10.42
C GLU A 158 -7.74 -20.81 10.81
N MET A 159 -7.22 -19.92 9.95
CA MET A 159 -7.34 -18.48 10.17
C MET A 159 -8.79 -18.03 10.23
N ASP A 160 -9.63 -18.56 9.32
CA ASP A 160 -11.05 -18.21 9.34
C ASP A 160 -11.77 -18.82 10.55
N ALA A 161 -11.52 -20.10 10.85
CA ALA A 161 -12.06 -20.78 12.04
C ALA A 161 -11.66 -20.11 13.36
N ALA A 162 -10.47 -19.50 13.42
CA ALA A 162 -10.00 -18.71 14.58
C ALA A 162 -10.65 -17.32 14.68
N GLY A 163 -11.55 -16.96 13.76
CA GLY A 163 -12.27 -15.69 13.77
C GLY A 163 -11.47 -14.51 13.25
N VAL A 164 -10.38 -14.74 12.49
CA VAL A 164 -9.62 -13.66 11.83
C VAL A 164 -10.52 -12.98 10.79
N GLY A 165 -11.33 -13.76 10.07
CA GLY A 165 -12.33 -13.31 9.09
C GLY A 165 -11.73 -12.64 7.86
N GLY A 166 -12.39 -12.78 6.71
CA GLY A 166 -11.97 -12.11 5.48
C GLY A 166 -10.65 -12.63 4.89
N THR A 167 -10.35 -13.92 5.13
CA THR A 167 -9.20 -14.59 4.55
C THR A 167 -9.35 -14.72 3.03
N LEU A 168 -8.37 -14.19 2.29
CA LEU A 168 -8.25 -14.36 0.85
C LEU A 168 -7.03 -15.24 0.54
N LEU A 169 -7.29 -16.47 0.09
CA LEU A 169 -6.26 -17.37 -0.41
C LEU A 169 -5.96 -17.04 -1.88
N VAL A 170 -4.69 -16.83 -2.23
CA VAL A 170 -4.29 -16.47 -3.60
C VAL A 170 -3.39 -17.57 -4.15
N ASP A 171 -3.79 -18.20 -5.25
CA ASP A 171 -2.97 -19.20 -5.93
C ASP A 171 -2.07 -18.54 -6.97
N LEU A 172 -0.76 -18.54 -6.68
CA LEU A 172 0.28 -18.01 -7.56
C LEU A 172 1.06 -19.11 -8.30
N ASP A 173 0.63 -20.37 -8.22
CA ASP A 173 1.21 -21.43 -9.04
C ASP A 173 0.64 -21.38 -10.46
N LEU A 174 1.32 -20.63 -11.33
CA LEU A 174 0.95 -20.44 -12.73
C LEU A 174 1.07 -21.71 -13.58
N ALA A 175 1.68 -22.78 -13.08
CA ALA A 175 1.95 -23.99 -13.85
C ALA A 175 0.88 -25.05 -13.64
N THR A 176 0.42 -25.24 -12.39
CA THR A 176 -0.50 -26.33 -12.04
C THR A 176 -1.82 -25.87 -11.43
N GLY A 177 -1.81 -24.75 -10.70
CA GLY A 177 -2.97 -24.25 -9.96
C GLY A 177 -3.54 -25.27 -8.98
N GLY A 178 -2.65 -25.79 -8.11
CA GLY A 178 -2.97 -26.89 -7.20
C GLY A 178 -4.11 -26.61 -6.21
N ILE A 179 -4.40 -25.34 -5.90
CA ILE A 179 -5.48 -25.01 -4.94
C ILE A 179 -6.85 -25.33 -5.53
N ALA A 180 -7.08 -24.98 -6.80
CA ALA A 180 -8.35 -25.24 -7.46
C ALA A 180 -8.64 -26.74 -7.53
N LEU A 181 -7.63 -27.54 -7.86
CA LEU A 181 -7.72 -29.00 -7.91
C LEU A 181 -7.98 -29.61 -6.53
N ALA A 182 -7.23 -29.18 -5.51
CA ALA A 182 -7.35 -29.70 -4.15
C ALA A 182 -8.72 -29.43 -3.52
N LEU A 183 -9.32 -28.27 -3.83
CA LEU A 183 -10.61 -27.83 -3.29
C LEU A 183 -11.79 -28.10 -4.22
N GLY A 184 -11.56 -28.65 -5.41
CA GLY A 184 -12.62 -28.89 -6.41
C GLY A 184 -13.27 -27.61 -6.94
N LEU A 185 -12.53 -26.50 -6.97
CA LEU A 185 -13.05 -25.18 -7.37
C LEU A 185 -13.03 -25.01 -8.89
N ARG A 186 -14.01 -24.25 -9.38
CA ARG A 186 -14.08 -23.80 -10.77
C ARG A 186 -14.38 -22.30 -10.79
N GLY A 187 -13.64 -21.55 -11.60
CA GLY A 187 -13.82 -20.11 -11.75
C GLY A 187 -13.50 -19.64 -13.16
N GLN A 188 -14.14 -18.53 -13.54
CA GLN A 188 -13.91 -17.88 -14.83
C GLN A 188 -12.78 -16.83 -14.76
N TYR A 189 -12.56 -16.29 -13.57
CA TYR A 189 -11.61 -15.24 -13.26
C TYR A 189 -10.69 -15.66 -12.11
N GLY A 190 -9.55 -15.01 -11.99
CA GLY A 190 -8.57 -15.29 -10.95
C GLY A 190 -7.54 -14.18 -10.81
N ILE A 191 -6.36 -14.52 -10.29
CA ILE A 191 -5.33 -13.53 -9.97
C ILE A 191 -4.83 -12.77 -11.21
N ALA A 192 -4.76 -13.40 -12.39
CA ALA A 192 -4.36 -12.72 -13.62
C ALA A 192 -5.31 -11.58 -14.00
N ASP A 193 -6.62 -11.76 -13.85
CA ASP A 193 -7.61 -10.73 -14.18
C ASP A 193 -7.49 -9.51 -13.25
N VAL A 194 -7.20 -9.76 -11.96
CA VAL A 194 -6.94 -8.70 -10.97
C VAL A 194 -5.66 -7.94 -11.33
N LEU A 195 -4.57 -8.65 -11.67
CA LEU A 195 -3.27 -8.05 -11.98
C LEU A 195 -3.27 -7.27 -13.30
N ALA A 196 -4.09 -7.68 -14.28
CA ALA A 196 -4.21 -6.99 -15.57
C ALA A 196 -4.67 -5.53 -15.45
N HIS A 197 -5.32 -5.15 -14.34
CA HIS A 197 -5.84 -3.80 -14.10
C HIS A 197 -4.83 -2.85 -13.42
N GLY A 198 -3.60 -3.28 -13.14
CA GLY A 198 -2.51 -2.43 -12.65
C GLY A 198 -2.50 -2.17 -11.13
N VAL A 199 -1.69 -1.18 -10.70
CA VAL A 199 -1.47 -0.87 -9.27
C VAL A 199 -2.68 -0.13 -8.69
N GLY A 200 -3.36 -0.80 -7.75
CA GLY A 200 -4.56 -0.28 -7.07
C GLY A 200 -5.82 -1.06 -7.39
N ALA A 201 -5.74 -2.40 -7.35
CA ALA A 201 -6.86 -3.29 -7.60
C ALA A 201 -8.11 -2.85 -6.81
N ASP A 202 -9.20 -2.62 -7.55
CA ASP A 202 -10.50 -2.29 -6.99
C ASP A 202 -10.94 -3.43 -6.06
N PRO A 203 -11.28 -3.15 -4.78
CA PRO A 203 -11.83 -4.15 -3.88
C PRO A 203 -13.01 -4.93 -4.46
N GLU A 204 -13.85 -4.30 -5.29
CA GLU A 204 -14.95 -5.00 -5.98
C GLU A 204 -14.43 -5.97 -7.04
N LEU A 205 -13.40 -5.59 -7.80
CA LEU A 205 -12.77 -6.48 -8.78
C LEU A 205 -12.16 -7.72 -8.11
N ILE A 206 -11.50 -7.54 -6.96
CA ILE A 206 -10.97 -8.65 -6.17
C ILE A 206 -12.11 -9.57 -5.73
N ARG A 207 -13.19 -9.00 -5.17
CA ARG A 207 -14.37 -9.76 -4.72
C ARG A 207 -15.04 -10.53 -5.85
N SER A 208 -15.25 -9.89 -7.01
CA SER A 208 -15.91 -10.52 -8.15
C SER A 208 -15.04 -11.58 -8.85
N SER A 209 -13.72 -11.50 -8.68
CA SER A 209 -12.78 -12.45 -9.30
C SER A 209 -12.48 -13.66 -8.40
N ALA A 210 -12.80 -13.57 -7.11
CA ALA A 210 -12.58 -14.65 -6.15
C ALA A 210 -13.74 -15.66 -6.15
N VAL A 211 -13.42 -16.91 -5.87
CA VAL A 211 -14.38 -18.00 -5.68
C VAL A 211 -14.53 -18.29 -4.20
N ALA A 212 -15.77 -18.39 -3.71
CA ALA A 212 -16.02 -18.79 -2.33
C ALA A 212 -15.72 -20.28 -2.14
N ALA A 213 -14.97 -20.62 -1.09
CA ALA A 213 -14.62 -21.99 -0.72
C ALA A 213 -14.73 -22.14 0.80
N ALA A 214 -15.77 -22.83 1.27
CA ALA A 214 -16.16 -22.82 2.68
C ALA A 214 -16.28 -21.37 3.19
N ASP A 215 -15.55 -21.01 4.25
CA ASP A 215 -15.59 -19.68 4.86
C ASP A 215 -14.47 -18.74 4.37
N MET A 216 -13.71 -19.14 3.34
CA MET A 216 -12.67 -18.31 2.72
C MET A 216 -12.98 -17.95 1.25
N ALA A 217 -12.34 -16.90 0.76
CA ALA A 217 -12.33 -16.54 -0.66
C ALA A 217 -11.02 -16.99 -1.31
N VAL A 218 -11.08 -17.45 -2.56
CA VAL A 218 -9.92 -17.95 -3.31
C VAL A 218 -9.77 -17.21 -4.63
N LEU A 219 -8.64 -16.53 -4.86
CA LEU A 219 -8.22 -16.10 -6.18
C LEU A 219 -7.47 -17.23 -6.87
N LEU A 220 -8.10 -17.78 -7.91
CA LEU A 220 -7.56 -18.92 -8.63
C LEU A 220 -6.33 -18.55 -9.47
N SER A 221 -5.44 -19.52 -9.65
CA SER A 221 -4.31 -19.43 -10.56
C SER A 221 -4.80 -19.32 -12.00
N PRO A 222 -4.08 -18.62 -12.89
CA PRO A 222 -4.37 -18.60 -14.31
C PRO A 222 -4.36 -19.99 -14.96
N ALA A 223 -3.67 -20.97 -14.35
CA ALA A 223 -3.68 -22.37 -14.80
C ALA A 223 -5.00 -23.10 -14.53
N SER A 224 -5.86 -22.55 -13.67
CA SER A 224 -7.10 -23.20 -13.21
C SER A 224 -8.37 -22.43 -13.55
N VAL A 225 -8.24 -21.22 -14.10
CA VAL A 225 -9.39 -20.46 -14.61
C VAL A 225 -9.67 -20.88 -16.04
N ARG A 226 -10.95 -20.79 -16.45
CA ARG A 226 -11.37 -21.09 -17.83
C ARG A 226 -10.88 -22.47 -18.29
N PHE A 227 -11.14 -23.51 -17.49
CA PHE A 227 -11.09 -24.88 -17.99
C PHE A 227 -11.96 -24.95 -19.25
N ALA A 228 -11.31 -24.97 -20.42
CA ALA A 228 -11.99 -25.29 -21.66
C ALA A 228 -12.62 -26.67 -21.48
N GLU A 229 -13.87 -26.82 -21.88
CA GLU A 229 -14.40 -28.15 -22.20
C GLU A 229 -13.38 -28.84 -23.12
N PRO A 230 -13.05 -30.12 -22.87
CA PRO A 230 -12.16 -30.83 -23.77
C PRO A 230 -12.74 -30.78 -25.20
N PRO A 231 -11.88 -30.69 -26.23
CA PRO A 231 -12.31 -30.60 -27.62
C PRO A 231 -13.18 -31.80 -28.05
#